data_AF-A0A815UWD6-F1
#
_entry.id   AF-A0A815UWD6-F1
#
_cell.length_a   1.000
_cell.length_b   1.000
_cell.length_c   1.000
_cell.angle_alpha   90.00
_cell.angle_beta   90.00
_cell.angle_gamma   90.00
#
_symmetry.space_group_name_H-M   'P 1'
#
loop_
_entity.id
_entity.type
_entity.pdbx_description
1 polymer ?
#
loop_
_entity_poly.entity_id
_entity_poly.type
_entity_poly.pdbx_seq_one_letter_code
_entity_poly.pdbx_strand_id
1 'polypeptide(L)'
;MSSSVLEDIQSKLIIYGYSSVMSFRIIDHIFVIRIVIRQRENACSIYLLSSAIFNVFCLIFYGFTQIYLINYSSETPAAFGLCKTYIYL
;
A
#
# COMPACT_ATOMS: atom_id res chain seq x y z
N MET A 1 -9.77 7.37 -30.62
CA MET A 1 -9.77 7.73 -29.19
C MET A 1 -8.46 8.45 -28.93
N SER A 2 -8.47 9.70 -28.45
CA SER A 2 -7.22 10.46 -28.27
C SER A 2 -6.39 9.86 -27.14
N SER A 3 -5.06 9.92 -27.26
CA SER A 3 -4.12 9.45 -26.23
C SER A 3 -4.43 10.05 -24.85
N SER A 4 -4.83 11.32 -24.81
CA SER A 4 -5.21 12.05 -23.60
C SER A 4 -6.41 11.45 -22.85
N VAL A 5 -7.39 10.88 -23.55
CA VAL A 5 -8.57 10.27 -22.92
C VAL A 5 -8.21 8.89 -22.35
N LEU A 6 -7.27 8.18 -22.99
CA LEU A 6 -6.80 6.89 -22.50
C LEU A 6 -5.94 7.04 -21.24
N GLU A 7 -5.05 8.05 -21.21
CA GLU A 7 -4.24 8.38 -20.03
C GLU A 7 -5.10 8.79 -18.82
N ASP A 8 -6.16 9.57 -19.03
CA ASP A 8 -7.07 9.99 -17.95
C ASP A 8 -7.91 8.81 -17.40
N ILE A 9 -8.34 7.88 -18.26
CA ILE A 9 -9.03 6.67 -17.82
C ILE A 9 -8.07 5.76 -17.04
N GLN A 10 -6.84 5.58 -17.53
CA GLN A 10 -5.83 4.76 -16.84
C GLN A 10 -5.43 5.36 -15.49
N SER A 11 -5.23 6.68 -15.40
CA SER A 11 -4.86 7.33 -14.14
C SER A 11 -5.95 7.17 -13.07
N LYS A 12 -7.23 7.36 -13.46
CA LYS A 12 -8.38 7.14 -12.58
C LYS A 12 -8.52 5.69 -12.16
N LEU A 13 -8.38 4.75 -13.10
CA LEU A 13 -8.47 3.32 -12.79
C LEU A 13 -7.38 2.88 -11.83
N ILE A 14 -6.15 3.38 -12.01
CA ILE A 14 -5.03 3.08 -11.11
C ILE A 14 -5.29 3.69 -9.73
N ILE A 15 -5.67 4.97 -9.63
CA ILE A 15 -5.90 5.62 -8.33
C ILE A 15 -7.05 4.95 -7.56
N TYR A 16 -8.23 4.80 -8.17
CA TYR A 16 -9.40 4.23 -7.50
C TYR A 16 -9.30 2.71 -7.32
N GLY A 17 -8.79 2.00 -8.33
CA GLY A 17 -8.58 0.56 -8.27
C GLY A 17 -7.52 0.17 -7.24
N TYR A 18 -6.37 0.86 -7.22
CA TYR A 18 -5.34 0.61 -6.23
C TYR A 18 -5.82 0.99 -4.82
N SER A 19 -6.48 2.15 -4.65
CA SER A 19 -7.00 2.57 -3.35
C SER A 19 -8.03 1.59 -2.77
N SER A 20 -8.92 1.05 -3.60
CA SER A 20 -9.91 0.06 -3.17
C SER A 20 -9.30 -1.29 -2.79
N VAL A 21 -8.42 -1.85 -3.64
CA VAL A 21 -7.69 -3.10 -3.34
C VAL A 21 -6.86 -2.96 -2.08
N MET A 22 -6.23 -1.80 -1.89
CA MET A 22 -5.43 -1.52 -0.72
C MET A 22 -6.27 -1.49 0.57
N SER A 23 -7.43 -0.87 0.50
CA SER A 23 -8.38 -0.83 1.61
C SER A 23 -8.84 -2.24 2.02
N PHE A 24 -9.14 -3.12 1.06
CA PHE A 24 -9.49 -4.51 1.34
C PHE A 24 -8.34 -5.28 2.01
N ARG A 25 -7.09 -5.08 1.56
CA ARG A 25 -5.91 -5.73 2.16
C ARG A 25 -5.65 -5.28 3.61
N ILE A 26 -5.86 -4.00 3.89
CA ILE A 26 -5.74 -3.45 5.25
C ILE A 26 -6.83 -4.04 6.15
N ILE A 27 -8.07 -4.12 5.67
CA ILE A 27 -9.20 -4.70 6.44
C ILE A 27 -8.91 -6.15 6.81
N ASP A 28 -8.43 -6.96 5.85
CA ASP A 28 -8.09 -8.36 6.08
C ASP A 28 -7.00 -8.52 7.15
N HIS A 29 -5.94 -7.71 7.09
CA HIS A 29 -4.89 -7.73 8.11
C HIS A 29 -5.38 -7.27 9.49
N ILE A 30 -6.27 -6.26 9.56
CA ILE A 30 -6.89 -5.83 10.81
C ILE A 30 -7.75 -6.97 11.41
N PHE A 31 -8.43 -7.74 10.57
CA PHE A 31 -9.21 -8.89 11.01
C PHE A 31 -8.33 -9.98 11.61
N VAL A 32 -7.21 -10.32 10.95
CA VAL A 32 -6.19 -11.23 11.48
C VAL A 32 -5.65 -10.74 12.82
N ILE A 33 -5.28 -9.46 12.92
CA ILE A 33 -4.81 -8.85 14.18
C ILE A 33 -5.85 -9.04 15.28
N ARG A 34 -7.14 -8.77 15.02
CA ARG A 34 -8.21 -8.94 16.02
C ARG A 34 -8.41 -10.37 16.49
N ILE A 35 -8.25 -11.36 15.60
CA ILE A 35 -8.35 -12.77 15.97
C ILE A 35 -7.15 -13.18 16.82
N VAL A 36 -5.95 -12.85 16.34
CA VAL A 36 -4.69 -13.28 16.94
C VAL A 36 -4.43 -12.59 18.29
N ILE A 37 -4.89 -11.35 18.49
CA ILE A 37 -4.75 -10.64 19.77
C ILE A 37 -5.48 -11.34 20.92
N ARG A 38 -6.53 -12.13 20.62
CA ARG A 38 -7.28 -12.90 21.60
C ARG A 38 -6.62 -14.23 21.96
N GLN A 39 -5.62 -14.67 21.19
CA GLN A 39 -4.93 -15.96 21.34
C GLN A 39 -3.46 -15.80 21.72
N ARG A 40 -3.09 -14.78 22.51
CA ARG A 40 -1.71 -14.38 22.85
C ARG A 40 -0.88 -15.40 23.65
N GLU A 41 -1.38 -16.61 23.87
CA GLU A 41 -0.72 -17.63 24.69
C GLU A 41 0.28 -18.50 23.91
N ASN A 42 0.33 -18.39 22.58
CA ASN A 42 1.21 -19.18 21.72
C ASN A 42 2.31 -18.30 21.08
N ALA A 43 3.56 -18.77 21.08
CA ALA A 43 4.65 -18.09 20.38
C ALA A 43 4.33 -17.87 18.88
N CYS A 44 3.64 -18.82 18.24
CA CYS A 44 3.18 -18.67 16.85
C CYS A 44 2.17 -17.52 16.69
N SER A 45 1.27 -17.32 17.65
CA SER A 45 0.29 -16.23 17.56
C SER A 45 0.95 -14.87 17.76
N ILE A 46 1.96 -14.77 18.63
CA ILE A 46 2.75 -13.54 18.77
C ILE A 46 3.51 -13.22 17.48
N TYR A 47 4.11 -14.22 16.83
CA TYR A 47 4.78 -14.02 15.54
C TYR A 47 3.81 -13.57 14.44
N LEU A 48 2.66 -14.23 14.33
CA LEU A 48 1.60 -13.85 13.38
C LEU A 48 1.09 -12.43 13.64
N LEU A 49 0.94 -12.02 14.90
CA LEU A 49 0.54 -10.68 15.27
C LEU A 49 1.57 -9.64 14.81
N SER A 50 2.85 -9.90 15.08
CA SER A 50 3.96 -9.02 14.67
C SER A 50 4.04 -8.88 13.15
N SER A 51 3.94 -10.01 12.44
CA SER A 51 3.93 -10.04 10.96
C SER A 51 2.73 -9.28 10.39
N ALA A 52 1.54 -9.47 10.95
CA ALA A 52 0.34 -8.78 10.49
C ALA A 52 0.43 -7.26 10.72
N ILE A 53 0.96 -6.81 11.86
CA ILE A 53 1.20 -5.39 12.14
C ILE A 53 2.22 -4.81 11.16
N PHE A 54 3.35 -5.49 10.95
CA PHE A 54 4.38 -5.04 10.02
C PHE A 54 3.84 -4.93 8.59
N ASN A 55 3.06 -5.92 8.14
CA ASN A 55 2.41 -5.88 6.83
C ASN A 55 1.45 -4.69 6.68
N VAL A 56 0.70 -4.32 7.73
CA VAL A 56 -0.16 -3.12 7.68
C VAL A 56 0.69 -1.86 7.51
N PHE A 57 1.80 -1.73 8.25
CA PHE A 57 2.72 -0.60 8.09
C PHE A 57 3.34 -0.54 6.69
N CYS A 58 3.84 -1.67 6.18
CA CYS A 58 4.37 -1.77 4.83
C CYS A 58 3.32 -1.41 3.79
N LEU A 59 2.11 -1.95 3.91
CA LEU A 59 0.99 -1.59 3.04
C LEU A 59 0.77 -0.08 3.07
N ILE A 60 0.56 0.53 4.24
CA ILE A 60 0.36 1.98 4.33
C ILE A 60 1.49 2.75 3.65
N PHE A 61 2.75 2.37 3.90
CA PHE A 61 3.91 3.01 3.29
C PHE A 61 3.96 2.87 1.76
N TYR A 62 3.81 1.66 1.23
CA TYR A 62 3.75 1.41 -0.22
C TYR A 62 2.51 2.04 -0.89
N GLY A 63 1.41 2.13 -0.14
CA GLY A 63 0.19 2.81 -0.56
C GLY A 63 0.45 4.28 -0.82
N PHE A 64 1.07 4.94 0.16
CA PHE A 64 1.48 6.34 0.03
C PHE A 64 2.50 6.52 -1.10
N THR A 65 3.56 5.72 -1.16
CA THR A 65 4.61 5.90 -2.18
C THR A 65 4.03 5.79 -3.59
N GLN A 66 3.12 4.85 -3.87
CA GLN A 66 2.49 4.73 -5.19
C GLN A 66 1.53 5.89 -5.51
N ILE A 67 0.70 6.33 -4.56
CA ILE A 67 -0.21 7.48 -4.78
C ILE A 67 0.61 8.75 -5.06
N TYR A 68 1.71 8.95 -4.34
CA TYR A 68 2.61 10.09 -4.57
C TYR A 68 3.39 9.96 -5.89
N LEU A 69 3.82 8.76 -6.28
CA LEU A 69 4.52 8.54 -7.56
C LEU A 69 3.64 8.92 -8.77
N ILE A 70 2.33 8.71 -8.66
CA ILE A 70 1.35 9.03 -9.73
C ILE A 70 1.09 10.54 -9.82
N ASN A 71 1.14 11.26 -8.69
CA ASN A 71 0.83 12.69 -8.63
C ASN A 71 2.03 13.62 -8.87
N TYR A 72 3.26 13.15 -8.71
CA TYR A 72 4.43 13.96 -9.01
C TYR A 72 4.83 13.84 -10.48
N SER A 73 4.77 14.97 -11.20
CA SER A 73 5.57 15.17 -12.41
C SER A 73 7.01 14.72 -12.12
N SER A 74 7.57 13.95 -13.05
CA SER A 74 8.85 13.21 -12.99
C SER A 74 10.09 14.05 -12.62
N GLU A 75 9.94 15.36 -12.44
CA GLU A 75 11.03 16.32 -12.23
C GLU A 75 11.15 16.81 -10.79
N THR A 76 10.28 16.39 -9.87
CA THR A 76 10.40 16.81 -8.46
C THR A 76 11.40 15.93 -7.69
N PRO A 77 12.23 16.50 -6.81
CA PRO A 77 13.17 15.74 -5.98
C PRO A 77 12.46 14.74 -5.04
N ALA A 78 11.19 14.98 -4.73
CA ALA A 78 10.33 14.05 -4.00
C ALA A 78 10.04 12.78 -4.81
N ALA A 79 9.74 12.89 -6.12
CA ALA A 79 9.56 11.75 -7.01
C ALA A 79 10.85 10.90 -7.12
N PHE A 80 12.01 11.56 -7.21
CA PHE A 80 13.30 10.86 -7.25
C PHE A 80 13.60 10.13 -5.94
N GLY A 81 13.33 10.77 -4.79
CA GLY A 81 13.47 10.14 -3.47
C GLY A 81 12.57 8.91 -3.29
N LEU A 82 11.31 9.01 -3.71
CA LEU A 82 10.32 7.91 -3.64
C LEU A 82 10.65 6.78 -4.61
N CYS A 83 11.10 7.09 -5.84
CA CYS A 83 11.57 6.09 -6.80
C CYS A 83 12.79 5.32 -6.27
N LYS A 84 13.75 6.03 -5.68
CA LYS A 84 14.94 5.41 -5.10
C LYS A 84 14.61 4.55 -3.88
N THR A 85 13.67 4.98 -3.03
CA THR A 85 13.19 4.15 -1.91
C THR A 85 12.38 2.93 -2.36
N TYR A 86 11.66 3.00 -3.48
CA TYR A 86 10.98 1.85 -4.08
C TYR A 86 11.95 0.80 -4.64
N ILE A 87 13.07 1.22 -5.26
CA ILE A 87 14.06 0.29 -5.85
C ILE A 87 14.90 -0.43 -4.78
N TYR A 88 15.14 0.21 -3.63
CA TYR A 88 16.01 -0.31 -2.57
C TYR A 88 15.27 -1.09 -1.47
N LEU A 89 13.95 -1.25 -1.55
CA LEU A 89 13.09 -1.86 -0.52
C LEU A 89 12.27 -3.01 -1.10
#